data_AF-A0A7W1S7A2-F1
#
_entry.id   AF-A0A7W1S7A2-F1
#
_cell.length_a   1.000
_cell.length_b   1.000
_cell.length_c   1.000
_cell.angle_alpha   90.00
_cell.angle_beta   90.00
_cell.angle_gamma   90.00
#
_symmetry.space_group_name_H-M   'P 1'
#
loop_
_entity.id
_entity.type
_entity.pdbx_description
1 polymer ?
#
loop_
_entity_poly.entity_id
_entity_poly.type
_entity_poly.pdbx_seq_one_letter_code
_entity_poly.pdbx_strand_id
1 'polypeptide(L)'
;HMLDHLKTLGYSEADVIEVGLALKNDDTGRVYDRFRNRLMIPIRDERGRVIGFGARALAAEDNPKYLNSPQTPLFDKSRTLFGLDAAKTSIRETETAVIVEGYMDVIQAHQAGFKNVVAQMGTAMTETQLRLLTRSAKKIILALDSDAAGQNATRRSLETARTVLQAQFGVRFAIDIRILQIPDAKDPDDLIRETPDRWLHLITNAAPVSDFVIESEASNLPANANVQERESAARSLLPILASTDSLYEATNLQNLALKFRLPSQNIESLLQWLTDEKKQLRSSIPSSNPKKDEKRSQKNGSQTDVARTKDNNSRIEAPDVPETNYDAITPPDGEYDDSFPPVDADTVKPIKVVTIPSSGGYKVAIAQPQRLIAPLEEATVEVMVLRGLFRQPMAYYMVNRKLRELANEDRTMLDGPLGDCCSDDFVHVDARALMQAFQAALQQDELDPLDYLRLQADISLQPQLDVILADDITGMRKRVRESQTADLERIYSNNRRVLEGADSTEAVVIQALELRARRVKREREELVFLQMDAQANNDEDAMIRYGQLIFLFNKAQQLLDKNLQKFKSSVRE
;
A
#
# COMPACT_ATOMS: atom_id res chain seq x y z
N HIS A 1 29.67 27.60 -16.58
CA HIS A 1 29.62 26.84 -15.31
C HIS A 1 28.65 27.48 -14.34
N MET A 2 28.06 26.70 -13.43
CA MET A 2 27.02 27.15 -12.50
C MET A 2 27.58 28.14 -11.47
N LEU A 3 28.75 27.85 -10.90
CA LEU A 3 29.43 28.72 -9.94
C LEU A 3 29.69 30.12 -10.51
N ASP A 4 30.21 30.21 -11.73
CA ASP A 4 30.46 31.49 -12.39
C ASP A 4 29.17 32.28 -12.57
N HIS A 5 28.09 31.60 -12.96
CA HIS A 5 26.78 32.23 -13.12
C HIS A 5 26.20 32.73 -11.79
N LEU A 6 26.33 31.98 -10.70
CA LEU A 6 25.89 32.45 -9.38
C LEU A 6 26.73 33.62 -8.86
N LYS A 7 28.03 33.65 -9.16
CA LYS A 7 28.90 34.78 -8.82
C LYS A 7 28.51 36.05 -9.56
N THR A 8 28.10 35.97 -10.83
CA THR A 8 27.59 37.17 -11.55
C THR A 8 26.26 37.68 -10.99
N LEU A 9 25.49 36.82 -10.33
CA LEU A 9 24.28 37.20 -9.57
C LEU A 9 24.59 37.75 -8.16
N GLY A 10 25.85 37.78 -7.75
CA GLY A 10 26.31 38.38 -6.49
C GLY A 10 26.41 37.41 -5.30
N TYR A 11 26.27 36.10 -5.51
CA TYR A 11 26.48 35.11 -4.46
C TYR A 11 27.97 34.86 -4.20
N SER A 12 28.35 34.75 -2.93
CA SER A 12 29.74 34.43 -2.58
C SER A 12 30.05 32.95 -2.76
N GLU A 13 31.32 32.60 -2.99
CA GLU A 13 31.74 31.19 -3.06
C GLU A 13 31.42 30.44 -1.75
N ALA A 14 31.54 31.13 -0.61
CA ALA A 14 31.22 30.58 0.70
C ALA A 14 29.74 30.17 0.79
N ASP A 15 28.82 31.02 0.33
CA ASP A 15 27.37 30.71 0.33
C ASP A 15 27.07 29.49 -0.54
N VAL A 16 27.66 29.44 -1.75
CA VAL A 16 27.44 28.35 -2.72
C VAL A 16 27.99 27.01 -2.21
N ILE A 17 29.10 27.03 -1.48
CA ILE A 17 29.66 25.86 -0.78
C ILE A 17 28.75 25.45 0.39
N GLU A 18 28.30 26.40 1.21
CA GLU A 18 27.45 26.14 2.38
C GLU A 18 26.13 25.47 2.01
N VAL A 19 25.51 25.87 0.89
CA VAL A 19 24.30 25.21 0.37
C VAL A 19 24.60 23.96 -0.46
N GLY A 20 25.86 23.54 -0.54
CA GLY A 20 26.27 22.27 -1.13
C GLY A 20 26.19 22.20 -2.65
N LEU A 21 26.24 23.34 -3.34
CA LEU A 21 26.24 23.41 -4.81
C LEU A 21 27.65 23.42 -5.41
N ALA A 22 28.66 23.80 -4.64
CA ALA A 22 30.07 23.77 -5.01
C ALA A 22 30.90 22.97 -3.99
N LEU A 23 32.06 22.50 -4.44
CA LEU A 23 33.08 21.85 -3.62
C LEU A 23 34.36 22.68 -3.66
N LYS A 24 35.10 22.66 -2.55
CA LYS A 24 36.46 23.21 -2.48
C LYS A 24 37.44 22.06 -2.45
N ASN A 25 38.45 22.11 -3.32
CA ASN A 25 39.59 21.20 -3.23
C ASN A 25 40.50 21.68 -2.09
N ASP A 26 40.79 20.81 -1.13
CA ASP A 26 41.55 21.18 0.06
C ASP A 26 43.03 21.47 -0.24
N ASP A 27 43.63 20.77 -1.20
CA ASP A 27 45.05 20.93 -1.57
C ASP A 27 45.30 22.20 -2.39
N THR A 28 44.43 22.50 -3.34
CA THR A 28 44.60 23.60 -4.31
C THR A 28 43.78 24.85 -3.95
N GLY A 29 42.84 24.73 -3.01
CA GLY A 29 41.89 25.78 -2.65
C GLY A 29 40.85 26.11 -3.72
N ARG A 30 40.88 25.44 -4.89
CA ARG A 30 40.01 25.72 -6.03
C ARG A 30 38.57 25.30 -5.72
N VAL A 31 37.62 26.20 -5.99
CA VAL A 31 36.18 25.94 -5.88
C VAL A 31 35.61 25.56 -7.25
N TYR A 32 34.76 24.54 -7.30
CA TYR A 32 34.18 24.05 -8.54
C TYR A 32 32.76 23.49 -8.35
N ASP A 33 31.98 23.43 -9.44
CA ASP A 33 30.60 22.92 -9.44
C ASP A 33 30.54 21.49 -8.90
N ARG A 34 29.70 21.22 -7.89
CA ARG A 34 29.51 19.85 -7.37
C ARG A 34 28.83 18.96 -8.39
N PHE A 35 27.79 19.48 -9.05
CA PHE A 35 26.98 18.75 -10.00
C PHE A 35 27.41 19.11 -11.43
N ARG A 36 28.01 18.15 -12.13
CA ARG A 36 28.49 18.31 -13.51
C ARG A 36 27.98 17.17 -14.36
N ASN A 37 27.57 17.48 -15.60
CA ASN A 37 27.11 16.50 -16.59
C ASN A 37 26.01 15.53 -16.07
N ARG A 38 25.04 16.07 -15.32
CA ARG A 38 24.01 15.26 -14.64
C ARG A 38 22.61 15.81 -14.88
N LEU A 39 21.64 14.91 -14.93
CA LEU A 39 20.22 15.26 -14.84
C LEU A 39 19.93 15.74 -13.41
N MET A 40 19.48 16.99 -13.27
CA MET A 40 19.21 17.61 -11.97
C MET A 40 17.76 17.37 -11.53
N ILE A 41 17.60 16.91 -10.28
CA ILE A 41 16.32 16.59 -9.65
C ILE A 41 16.17 17.48 -8.41
N PRO A 42 15.30 18.50 -8.41
CA PRO A 42 15.15 19.40 -7.28
C PRO A 42 14.49 18.69 -6.09
N ILE A 43 15.10 18.78 -4.91
CA ILE A 43 14.55 18.29 -3.65
C ILE A 43 13.82 19.46 -2.98
N ARG A 44 12.56 19.25 -2.63
CA ARG A 44 11.68 20.27 -2.06
C ARG A 44 11.30 19.96 -0.62
N ASP A 45 11.11 21.01 0.17
CA ASP A 45 10.48 20.89 1.49
C ASP A 45 8.95 20.75 1.37
N GLU A 46 8.24 20.54 2.49
CA GLU A 46 6.77 20.41 2.53
C GLU A 46 5.98 21.59 1.90
N ARG A 47 6.64 22.76 1.79
CA ARG A 47 6.08 23.99 1.21
C ARG A 47 6.41 24.13 -0.29
N GLY A 48 7.15 23.20 -0.87
CA GLY A 48 7.55 23.19 -2.27
C GLY A 48 8.79 24.04 -2.57
N ARG A 49 9.50 24.53 -1.55
CA ARG A 49 10.74 25.31 -1.72
C ARG A 49 11.90 24.36 -2.00
N VAL A 50 12.73 24.68 -2.99
CA VAL A 50 13.93 23.89 -3.28
C VAL A 50 14.95 24.08 -2.15
N ILE A 51 15.35 22.97 -1.55
CA ILE A 51 16.30 22.94 -0.41
C ILE A 51 17.59 22.21 -0.74
N GLY A 52 17.60 21.40 -1.81
CA GLY A 52 18.76 20.67 -2.29
C GLY A 52 18.48 20.04 -3.65
N PHE A 53 19.42 19.24 -4.12
CA PHE A 53 19.31 18.52 -5.40
C PHE A 53 19.76 17.07 -5.28
N GLY A 54 19.00 16.18 -5.92
CA GLY A 54 19.51 14.91 -6.41
C GLY A 54 20.01 15.10 -7.84
N ALA A 55 20.93 14.24 -8.28
CA ALA A 55 21.49 14.32 -9.61
C ALA A 55 21.82 12.93 -10.14
N ARG A 56 21.37 12.60 -11.35
CA ARG A 56 21.64 11.31 -12.00
C ARG A 56 22.73 11.48 -13.07
N ALA A 57 23.73 10.61 -13.04
CA ALA A 57 24.75 10.50 -14.07
C ALA A 57 24.13 10.26 -15.45
N LEU A 58 24.60 10.98 -16.47
CA LEU A 58 24.20 10.76 -17.87
C LEU A 58 25.11 9.75 -18.56
N ALA A 59 26.41 9.79 -18.26
CA ALA A 59 27.40 8.81 -18.72
C ALA A 59 27.60 7.69 -17.69
N ALA A 60 27.93 6.49 -18.16
CA ALA A 60 28.20 5.33 -17.28
C ALA A 60 29.48 5.49 -16.43
N GLU A 61 30.39 6.34 -16.89
CA GLU A 61 31.69 6.65 -16.28
C GLU A 61 31.53 7.55 -15.03
N ASP A 62 30.47 8.36 -15.01
CA ASP A 62 30.23 9.41 -14.02
C ASP A 62 29.77 8.81 -12.68
N ASN A 63 30.72 8.47 -11.81
CA ASN A 63 30.43 7.92 -10.48
C ASN A 63 30.28 9.01 -9.41
N PRO A 64 29.35 8.84 -8.44
CA PRO A 64 28.34 7.77 -8.33
C PRO A 64 27.16 7.96 -9.31
N LYS A 65 26.40 6.88 -9.60
CA LYS A 65 25.20 6.92 -10.48
C LYS A 65 24.16 7.95 -10.05
N TYR A 66 23.93 8.06 -8.73
CA TYR A 66 23.10 9.09 -8.11
C TYR A 66 23.92 9.87 -7.08
N LEU A 67 23.80 11.19 -7.12
CA LEU A 67 24.50 12.11 -6.24
C LEU A 67 23.50 13.07 -5.60
N ASN A 68 23.49 13.14 -4.27
CA ASN A 68 22.68 14.10 -3.55
C ASN A 68 23.52 15.29 -3.06
N SER A 69 22.85 16.41 -2.83
CA SER A 69 23.36 17.48 -1.98
C SER A 69 23.84 16.90 -0.63
N PRO A 70 24.93 17.43 -0.06
CA PRO A 70 25.36 17.08 1.29
C PRO A 70 24.34 17.59 2.33
N GLN A 71 24.59 17.33 3.61
CA GLN A 71 23.85 18.00 4.67
C GLN A 71 24.11 19.51 4.59
N THR A 72 23.07 20.34 4.66
CA THR A 72 23.19 21.80 4.64
C THR A 72 22.24 22.43 5.65
N PRO A 73 22.35 23.74 5.95
CA PRO A 73 21.37 24.44 6.78
C PRO A 73 19.93 24.37 6.21
N LEU A 74 19.79 24.14 4.90
CA LEU A 74 18.49 24.06 4.22
C LEU A 74 18.01 22.62 4.03
N PHE A 75 18.94 21.67 3.86
CA PHE A 75 18.63 20.28 3.54
C PHE A 75 19.19 19.32 4.57
N ASP A 76 18.26 18.63 5.23
CA ASP A 76 18.56 17.55 6.15
C ASP A 76 17.90 16.27 5.66
N LYS A 77 18.75 15.32 5.24
CA LYS A 77 18.33 14.00 4.72
C LYS A 77 17.45 13.26 5.71
N SER A 78 17.77 13.37 7.00
CA SER A 78 17.07 12.64 8.07
C SER A 78 15.65 13.16 8.35
N ARG A 79 15.26 14.32 7.82
CA ARG A 79 13.91 14.88 8.01
C ARG A 79 13.16 15.12 6.71
N THR A 80 13.80 14.89 5.56
CA THR A 80 13.22 15.19 4.26
C THR A 80 12.70 13.91 3.61
N LEU A 81 11.49 13.97 3.05
CA LEU A 81 10.92 12.95 2.18
C LEU A 81 10.75 13.56 0.78
N PHE A 82 11.36 12.94 -0.23
CA PHE A 82 11.21 13.42 -1.60
C PHE A 82 9.78 13.21 -2.08
N GLY A 83 9.24 14.21 -2.77
CA GLY A 83 7.88 14.21 -3.33
C GLY A 83 6.77 14.48 -2.32
N LEU A 84 7.08 14.70 -1.03
CA LEU A 84 6.06 14.97 -0.01
C LEU A 84 5.23 16.23 -0.30
N ASP A 85 5.85 17.25 -0.90
CA ASP A 85 5.17 18.49 -1.29
C ASP A 85 4.05 18.25 -2.32
N ALA A 86 4.28 17.34 -3.25
CA ALA A 86 3.31 16.90 -4.25
C ALA A 86 2.34 15.84 -3.69
N ALA A 87 2.81 14.97 -2.80
CA ALA A 87 2.03 13.83 -2.32
C ALA A 87 1.09 14.15 -1.16
N LYS A 88 1.35 15.19 -0.36
CA LYS A 88 0.61 15.49 0.89
C LYS A 88 -0.91 15.51 0.74
N THR A 89 -1.43 16.05 -0.36
CA THR A 89 -2.87 16.11 -0.60
C THR A 89 -3.44 14.71 -0.83
N SER A 90 -2.80 13.93 -1.71
CA SER A 90 -3.20 12.55 -2.01
C SER A 90 -3.05 11.62 -0.79
N ILE A 91 -2.03 11.82 0.03
CA ILE A 91 -1.83 11.08 1.29
C ILE A 91 -2.99 11.38 2.24
N ARG A 92 -3.39 12.64 2.38
CA ARG A 92 -4.51 13.03 3.24
C ARG A 92 -5.85 12.49 2.73
N GLU A 93 -6.07 12.47 1.42
CA GLU A 93 -7.31 11.98 0.81
C GLU A 93 -7.45 10.46 0.88
N THR A 94 -6.34 9.73 0.68
CA THR A 94 -6.33 8.26 0.72
C THR A 94 -6.03 7.70 2.12
N GLU A 95 -5.67 8.57 3.06
CA GLU A 95 -5.13 8.24 4.39
C GLU A 95 -3.95 7.24 4.34
N THR A 96 -3.29 7.12 3.17
CA THR A 96 -2.27 6.11 2.89
C THR A 96 -1.04 6.78 2.30
N ALA A 97 0.13 6.55 2.90
CA ALA A 97 1.42 6.93 2.33
C ALA A 97 2.19 5.69 1.87
N VAL A 98 2.76 5.75 0.68
CA VAL A 98 3.63 4.69 0.14
C VAL A 98 5.04 5.21 0.08
N ILE A 99 5.98 4.45 0.62
CA ILE A 99 7.39 4.83 0.74
C ILE A 99 8.21 3.94 -0.17
N VAL A 100 8.99 4.57 -1.06
CA VAL A 100 9.93 3.91 -1.97
C VAL A 100 11.37 4.40 -1.71
N GLU A 101 12.36 3.81 -2.36
CA GLU A 101 13.78 4.13 -2.13
C GLU A 101 14.25 5.36 -2.91
N GLY A 102 13.88 5.48 -4.18
CA GLY A 102 14.46 6.45 -5.10
C GLY A 102 13.50 7.54 -5.58
N TYR A 103 14.08 8.63 -6.10
CA TYR A 103 13.30 9.71 -6.72
C TYR A 103 12.62 9.26 -8.01
N MET A 104 13.25 8.34 -8.74
CA MET A 104 12.71 7.81 -9.99
C MET A 104 11.42 7.04 -9.73
N ASP A 105 11.38 6.21 -8.68
CA ASP A 105 10.18 5.49 -8.25
C ASP A 105 9.01 6.45 -7.98
N VAL A 106 9.28 7.55 -7.26
CA VAL A 106 8.26 8.57 -6.98
C VAL A 106 7.79 9.26 -8.24
N ILE A 107 8.72 9.68 -9.10
CA ILE A 107 8.41 10.36 -10.36
C ILE A 107 7.57 9.44 -11.26
N GLN A 108 7.98 8.18 -11.39
CA GLN A 108 7.29 7.17 -12.18
C GLN A 108 5.90 6.86 -11.62
N ALA A 109 5.78 6.69 -10.29
CA ALA A 109 4.50 6.48 -9.63
C ALA A 109 3.54 7.66 -9.85
N HIS A 110 4.03 8.89 -9.69
CA HIS A 110 3.22 10.10 -9.91
C HIS A 110 2.82 10.24 -11.37
N GLN A 111 3.71 9.91 -12.30
CA GLN A 111 3.42 9.87 -13.73
C GLN A 111 2.34 8.83 -14.08
N ALA A 112 2.34 7.68 -13.41
CA ALA A 112 1.31 6.65 -13.52
C ALA A 112 0.01 6.98 -12.74
N GLY A 113 -0.04 8.12 -12.03
CA GLY A 113 -1.22 8.59 -11.29
C GLY A 113 -1.29 8.18 -9.82
N PHE A 114 -0.29 7.45 -9.31
CA PHE A 114 -0.16 7.10 -7.89
C PHE A 114 0.52 8.24 -7.14
N LYS A 115 -0.27 9.23 -6.72
CA LYS A 115 0.22 10.50 -6.16
C LYS A 115 0.51 10.48 -4.66
N ASN A 116 0.27 9.36 -3.97
CA ASN A 116 0.54 9.23 -2.53
C ASN A 116 1.90 8.57 -2.21
N VAL A 117 2.80 8.52 -3.20
CA VAL A 117 4.13 7.92 -3.10
C VAL A 117 5.18 8.98 -2.74
N VAL A 118 6.09 8.66 -1.82
CA VAL A 118 7.23 9.48 -1.39
C VAL A 118 8.49 8.63 -1.27
N ALA A 119 9.68 9.24 -1.35
CA ALA A 119 10.94 8.52 -1.18
C ALA A 119 11.72 8.97 0.06
N GLN A 120 12.38 8.00 0.70
CA GLN A 120 13.34 8.28 1.76
C GLN A 120 14.65 8.86 1.18
N MET A 121 15.26 9.79 1.93
CA MET A 121 16.47 10.50 1.48
C MET A 121 17.77 9.86 2.01
N GLY A 122 17.81 8.54 2.16
CA GLY A 122 18.92 7.79 2.76
C GLY A 122 18.69 6.26 2.70
N THR A 123 19.57 5.51 3.35
CA THR A 123 19.54 4.03 3.33
C THR A 123 18.49 3.41 4.25
N ALA A 124 17.94 4.16 5.19
CA ALA A 124 16.88 3.71 6.07
C ALA A 124 15.96 4.87 6.46
N MET A 125 14.71 4.54 6.76
CA MET A 125 13.71 5.49 7.22
C MET A 125 14.08 5.99 8.61
N THR A 126 13.92 7.29 8.86
CA THR A 126 14.14 7.87 10.18
C THR A 126 12.83 8.06 10.94
N GLU A 127 12.93 8.20 12.26
CA GLU A 127 11.80 8.51 13.13
C GLU A 127 11.14 9.84 12.73
N THR A 128 11.95 10.84 12.41
CA THR A 128 11.45 12.16 12.01
C THR A 128 10.64 12.07 10.73
N GLN A 129 11.13 11.36 9.70
CA GLN A 129 10.41 11.15 8.44
C GLN A 129 9.11 10.40 8.67
N LEU A 130 9.12 9.34 9.48
CA LEU A 130 7.92 8.58 9.81
C LEU A 130 6.88 9.47 10.50
N ARG A 131 7.29 10.26 11.51
CA ARG A 131 6.44 11.22 12.22
C ARG A 131 5.83 12.31 11.32
N LEU A 132 6.47 12.65 10.19
CA LEU A 132 5.88 13.59 9.23
C LEU A 132 4.65 12.98 8.54
N LEU A 133 4.73 11.70 8.16
CA LEU A 133 3.66 11.00 7.45
C LEU A 133 2.46 10.72 8.35
N THR A 134 2.70 10.34 9.61
CA THR A 134 1.63 9.96 10.55
C THR A 134 0.67 11.10 10.90
N ARG A 135 1.01 12.35 10.55
CA ARG A 135 0.10 13.50 10.69
C ARG A 135 -1.11 13.42 9.74
N SER A 136 -0.96 12.75 8.60
CA SER A 136 -1.97 12.70 7.53
C SER A 136 -2.29 11.28 7.05
N ALA A 137 -1.40 10.32 7.29
CA ALA A 137 -1.59 8.92 6.93
C ALA A 137 -2.00 8.09 8.16
N LYS A 138 -3.01 7.23 7.98
CA LYS A 138 -3.34 6.14 8.91
C LYS A 138 -2.69 4.82 8.50
N LYS A 139 -2.37 4.67 7.21
CA LYS A 139 -1.68 3.51 6.65
C LYS A 139 -0.35 3.94 6.01
N ILE A 140 0.71 3.21 6.31
CA ILE A 140 2.04 3.41 5.73
C ILE A 140 2.49 2.11 5.09
N ILE A 141 2.82 2.16 3.80
CA ILE A 141 3.27 0.99 3.04
C ILE A 141 4.73 1.19 2.64
N LEU A 142 5.60 0.28 3.06
CA LEU A 142 7.00 0.24 2.68
C LEU A 142 7.14 -0.61 1.40
N ALA A 143 7.46 0.04 0.28
CA ALA A 143 7.70 -0.57 -1.02
C ALA A 143 9.17 -0.39 -1.41
N LEU A 144 10.02 -1.14 -0.72
CA LEU A 144 11.48 -1.10 -0.86
C LEU A 144 11.95 -2.18 -1.84
N ASP A 145 13.19 -2.08 -2.31
CA ASP A 145 13.74 -2.96 -3.33
C ASP A 145 13.81 -4.41 -2.82
N SER A 146 13.67 -5.38 -3.72
CA SER A 146 13.64 -6.81 -3.35
C SER A 146 15.01 -7.38 -2.98
N ASP A 147 16.08 -6.60 -3.11
CA ASP A 147 17.46 -7.04 -2.90
C ASP A 147 17.86 -7.10 -1.41
N ALA A 148 19.08 -7.57 -1.14
CA ALA A 148 19.58 -7.69 0.23
C ALA A 148 19.71 -6.32 0.94
N ALA A 149 19.92 -5.23 0.21
CA ALA A 149 20.00 -3.89 0.77
C ALA A 149 18.59 -3.39 1.15
N GLY A 150 17.59 -3.57 0.29
CA GLY A 150 16.19 -3.23 0.54
C GLY A 150 15.56 -4.04 1.68
N GLN A 151 15.93 -5.32 1.82
CA GLN A 151 15.52 -6.12 3.00
C GLN A 151 16.13 -5.59 4.30
N ASN A 152 17.40 -5.17 4.29
CA ASN A 152 18.04 -4.55 5.45
C ASN A 152 17.46 -3.16 5.75
N ALA A 153 17.15 -2.38 4.72
CA ALA A 153 16.48 -1.09 4.83
C ALA A 153 15.07 -1.25 5.42
N THR A 154 14.35 -2.29 5.00
CA THR A 154 13.07 -2.68 5.59
C THR A 154 13.24 -2.90 7.08
N ARG A 155 14.10 -3.85 7.51
CA ARG A 155 14.36 -4.13 8.94
C ARG A 155 14.63 -2.86 9.75
N ARG A 156 15.61 -2.04 9.32
CA ARG A 156 15.97 -0.78 9.98
C ARG A 156 14.80 0.19 10.11
N SER A 157 13.97 0.25 9.08
CA SER A 157 12.74 1.06 9.07
C SER A 157 11.72 0.52 10.08
N LEU A 158 11.69 -0.80 10.30
CA LEU A 158 10.86 -1.44 11.33
C LEU A 158 11.38 -1.20 12.74
N GLU A 159 12.69 -1.27 12.99
CA GLU A 159 13.25 -0.88 14.30
C GLU A 159 12.97 0.58 14.62
N THR A 160 13.04 1.44 13.60
CA THR A 160 12.70 2.86 13.72
C THR A 160 11.21 3.03 14.02
N ALA A 161 10.34 2.36 13.26
CA ALA A 161 8.90 2.36 13.52
C ALA A 161 8.58 1.86 14.93
N ARG A 162 9.23 0.77 15.38
CA ARG A 162 9.13 0.26 16.75
C ARG A 162 9.50 1.33 17.77
N THR A 163 10.61 2.03 17.57
CA THR A 163 11.07 3.10 18.48
C THR A 163 10.07 4.26 18.54
N VAL A 164 9.53 4.68 17.38
CA VAL A 164 8.50 5.75 17.31
C VAL A 164 7.23 5.31 18.03
N LEU A 165 6.79 4.07 17.78
CA LEU A 165 5.60 3.51 18.40
C LEU A 165 5.81 3.40 19.91
N GLN A 166 6.91 2.80 20.37
CA GLN A 166 7.36 2.69 21.78
C GLN A 166 7.37 4.04 22.50
N ALA A 167 7.99 5.06 21.91
CA ALA A 167 8.08 6.40 22.48
C ALA A 167 6.73 7.14 22.55
N GLN A 168 5.70 6.65 21.84
CA GLN A 168 4.34 7.21 21.82
C GLN A 168 3.29 6.28 22.48
N PHE A 169 3.69 5.17 23.12
CA PHE A 169 2.77 4.28 23.83
C PHE A 169 2.01 5.04 24.92
N GLY A 170 0.71 5.22 24.71
CA GLY A 170 -0.19 6.00 25.57
C GLY A 170 -1.02 7.02 24.79
N VAL A 171 -0.58 7.41 23.59
CA VAL A 171 -1.40 8.14 22.62
C VAL A 171 -1.87 7.13 21.57
N ARG A 172 -3.19 7.03 21.35
CA ARG A 172 -3.79 6.08 20.40
C ARG A 172 -3.43 6.43 18.95
N PHE A 173 -2.21 6.17 18.51
CA PHE A 173 -1.84 6.16 17.11
C PHE A 173 -1.75 4.71 16.63
N ALA A 174 -2.90 4.17 16.24
CA ALA A 174 -2.98 2.92 15.48
C ALA A 174 -2.63 3.23 14.02
N ILE A 175 -1.33 3.28 13.71
CA ILE A 175 -0.85 3.41 12.32
C ILE A 175 -0.66 2.00 11.78
N ASP A 176 -1.37 1.67 10.70
CA ASP A 176 -1.25 0.40 9.99
C ASP A 176 0.01 0.44 9.11
N ILE A 177 1.09 -0.21 9.57
CA ILE A 177 2.33 -0.32 8.80
C ILE A 177 2.33 -1.65 8.05
N ARG A 178 2.57 -1.58 6.74
CA ARG A 178 2.59 -2.73 5.83
C ARG A 178 3.86 -2.74 4.99
N ILE A 179 4.21 -3.92 4.51
CA ILE A 179 5.34 -4.16 3.62
C ILE A 179 4.80 -4.68 2.30
N LEU A 180 5.15 -3.98 1.23
CA LEU A 180 4.88 -4.38 -0.13
C LEU A 180 6.02 -5.30 -0.58
N GLN A 181 5.70 -6.57 -0.81
CA GLN A 181 6.61 -7.46 -1.53
C GLN A 181 6.35 -7.29 -3.03
N ILE A 182 7.43 -7.13 -3.80
CA ILE A 182 7.37 -6.98 -5.25
C ILE A 182 7.97 -8.26 -5.88
N PRO A 183 7.21 -9.37 -5.97
CA PRO A 183 7.71 -10.57 -6.61
C PRO A 183 7.92 -10.31 -8.11
N ASP A 184 8.99 -10.88 -8.67
CA ASP A 184 9.34 -10.84 -10.09
C ASP A 184 9.63 -9.45 -10.68
N ALA A 185 9.79 -8.42 -9.86
CA ALA A 185 10.27 -7.12 -10.28
C ALA A 185 11.36 -6.63 -9.33
N LYS A 186 12.26 -5.81 -9.87
CA LYS A 186 13.47 -5.38 -9.16
C LYS A 186 13.20 -4.21 -8.21
N ASP A 187 12.49 -3.21 -8.73
CA ASP A 187 12.16 -1.98 -8.03
C ASP A 187 10.73 -1.50 -8.38
N PRO A 188 10.17 -0.56 -7.60
CA PRO A 188 8.86 0.05 -7.90
C PRO A 188 8.77 0.69 -9.28
N ASP A 189 9.82 1.35 -9.77
CA ASP A 189 9.87 1.95 -11.11
C ASP A 189 9.59 0.90 -12.20
N ASP A 190 10.36 -0.20 -12.23
CA ASP A 190 10.20 -1.30 -13.18
C ASP A 190 8.78 -1.89 -13.11
N LEU A 191 8.27 -2.19 -11.90
CA LEU A 191 6.93 -2.73 -11.72
C LEU A 191 5.84 -1.80 -12.26
N ILE A 192 5.92 -0.51 -11.95
CA ILE A 192 4.91 0.47 -12.36
C ILE A 192 4.97 0.72 -13.87
N ARG A 193 6.16 0.70 -14.50
CA ARG A 193 6.29 0.87 -15.95
C ARG A 193 5.68 -0.29 -16.71
N GLU A 194 5.92 -1.52 -16.25
CA GLU A 194 5.48 -2.73 -16.94
C GLU A 194 4.01 -3.06 -16.66
N THR A 195 3.58 -2.97 -15.40
CA THR A 195 2.25 -3.39 -14.96
C THR A 195 1.64 -2.46 -13.90
N PRO A 196 1.19 -1.24 -14.27
CA PRO A 196 0.60 -0.28 -13.34
C PRO A 196 -0.57 -0.84 -12.50
N ASP A 197 -1.38 -1.73 -13.08
CA ASP A 197 -2.51 -2.34 -12.36
C ASP A 197 -2.06 -3.33 -11.28
N ARG A 198 -0.93 -4.03 -11.52
CA ARG A 198 -0.30 -4.92 -10.53
C ARG A 198 0.19 -4.15 -9.32
N TRP A 199 0.71 -2.93 -9.50
CA TRP A 199 1.09 -2.06 -8.38
C TRP A 199 -0.07 -1.81 -7.41
N LEU A 200 -1.26 -1.46 -7.94
CA LEU A 200 -2.43 -1.22 -7.09
C LEU A 200 -2.88 -2.50 -6.34
N HIS A 201 -2.85 -3.64 -7.02
CA HIS A 201 -3.16 -4.92 -6.42
C HIS A 201 -2.19 -5.26 -5.26
N LEU A 202 -0.89 -5.09 -5.49
CA LEU A 202 0.12 -5.34 -4.46
C LEU A 202 -0.04 -4.38 -3.28
N ILE A 203 -0.29 -3.09 -3.53
CA ILE A 203 -0.52 -2.07 -2.50
C ILE A 203 -1.71 -2.42 -1.61
N THR A 204 -2.79 -2.93 -2.21
CA THR A 204 -3.99 -3.35 -1.48
C THR A 204 -3.72 -4.56 -0.60
N ASN A 205 -2.93 -5.51 -1.10
CA ASN A 205 -2.58 -6.76 -0.43
C ASN A 205 -1.25 -6.70 0.33
N ALA A 206 -0.70 -5.50 0.56
CA ALA A 206 0.56 -5.35 1.28
C ALA A 206 0.47 -6.02 2.65
N ALA A 207 1.47 -6.84 2.97
CA ALA A 207 1.48 -7.68 4.15
C ALA A 207 1.60 -6.80 5.41
N PRO A 208 0.87 -7.09 6.49
CA PRO A 208 1.11 -6.46 7.78
C PRO A 208 2.58 -6.58 8.18
N VAL A 209 3.13 -5.52 8.77
CA VAL A 209 4.51 -5.52 9.27
C VAL A 209 4.77 -6.66 10.26
N SER A 210 3.77 -7.02 11.07
CA SER A 210 3.86 -8.10 12.06
C SER A 210 4.19 -9.43 11.40
N ASP A 211 3.51 -9.77 10.30
CA ASP A 211 3.70 -11.05 9.62
C ASP A 211 5.11 -11.15 9.01
N PHE A 212 5.59 -10.07 8.38
CA PHE A 212 6.94 -10.03 7.82
C PHE A 212 8.02 -10.16 8.89
N VAL A 213 7.87 -9.48 10.03
CA VAL A 213 8.83 -9.53 11.14
C VAL A 213 8.86 -10.93 11.76
N ILE A 214 7.67 -11.52 11.99
CA ILE A 214 7.56 -12.89 12.51
C ILE A 214 8.24 -13.87 11.55
N GLU A 215 7.97 -13.79 10.25
CA GLU A 215 8.57 -14.68 9.24
C GLU A 215 10.09 -14.51 9.18
N SER A 216 10.55 -13.26 9.17
CA SER A 216 11.96 -12.96 9.04
C SER A 216 12.77 -13.40 10.25
N GLU A 217 12.29 -13.18 11.47
CA GLU A 217 12.98 -13.62 12.67
C GLU A 217 12.91 -15.14 12.83
N ALA A 218 11.78 -15.76 12.50
CA ALA A 218 11.67 -17.22 12.51
C ALA A 218 12.67 -17.88 11.55
N SER A 219 12.90 -17.26 10.39
CA SER A 219 13.88 -17.72 9.39
C SER A 219 15.34 -17.53 9.82
N ASN A 220 15.62 -16.56 10.70
CA ASN A 220 16.95 -16.29 11.24
C ASN A 220 17.33 -17.22 12.41
N LEU A 221 16.39 -17.98 12.94
CA LEU A 221 16.67 -18.91 14.03
C LEU A 221 17.56 -20.08 13.55
N PRO A 222 18.55 -20.49 14.36
CA PRO A 222 19.30 -21.72 14.10
C PRO A 222 18.35 -22.90 13.92
N ALA A 223 18.62 -23.79 12.96
CA ALA A 223 17.78 -24.97 12.70
C ALA A 223 17.63 -25.88 13.94
N ASN A 224 18.61 -25.84 14.85
CA ASN A 224 18.65 -26.57 16.13
C ASN A 224 18.29 -25.69 17.35
N ALA A 225 17.74 -24.49 17.14
CA ALA A 225 17.38 -23.58 18.23
C ALA A 225 16.47 -24.30 19.25
N ASN A 226 16.83 -24.21 20.53
CA ASN A 226 16.08 -24.81 21.61
C ASN A 226 14.84 -23.95 21.97
N VAL A 227 13.98 -24.47 22.85
CA VAL A 227 12.73 -23.79 23.23
C VAL A 227 12.98 -22.42 23.88
N GLN A 228 14.05 -22.28 24.67
CA GLN A 228 14.39 -21.02 25.36
C GLN A 228 14.90 -19.96 24.39
N GLU A 229 15.68 -20.35 23.38
CA GLU A 229 16.16 -19.45 22.32
C GLU A 229 15.00 -18.96 21.45
N ARG A 230 14.07 -19.86 21.08
CA ARG A 230 12.85 -19.52 20.36
C ARG A 230 11.95 -18.59 21.17
N GLU A 231 11.78 -18.84 22.46
CA GLU A 231 10.98 -18.00 23.35
C GLU A 231 11.60 -16.61 23.54
N SER A 232 12.93 -16.53 23.66
CA SER A 232 13.66 -15.25 23.77
C SER A 232 13.49 -14.40 22.51
N ALA A 233 13.64 -15.01 21.33
CA ALA A 233 13.43 -14.33 20.05
C ALA A 233 11.96 -13.95 19.84
N ALA A 234 11.01 -14.80 20.25
CA ALA A 234 9.59 -14.46 20.23
C ALA A 234 9.25 -13.27 21.15
N ARG A 235 9.87 -13.20 22.34
CA ARG A 235 9.71 -12.08 23.28
C ARG A 235 10.23 -10.76 22.73
N SER A 236 11.32 -10.77 21.97
CA SER A 236 11.89 -9.54 21.40
C SER A 236 10.95 -8.86 20.39
N LEU A 237 10.02 -9.63 19.80
CA LEU A 237 9.02 -9.17 18.85
C LEU A 237 7.75 -8.62 19.48
N LEU A 238 7.43 -9.00 20.72
CA LEU A 238 6.20 -8.61 21.41
C LEU A 238 5.96 -7.09 21.42
N PRO A 239 6.96 -6.20 21.61
CA PRO A 239 6.72 -4.76 21.56
C PRO A 239 6.30 -4.23 20.18
N ILE A 240 6.69 -4.90 19.09
CA ILE A 240 6.25 -4.59 17.71
C ILE A 240 4.83 -5.08 17.49
N LEU A 241 4.49 -6.24 18.06
CA LEU A 241 3.15 -6.83 17.92
C LEU A 241 2.11 -6.12 18.80
N ALA A 242 2.53 -5.61 19.96
CA ALA A 242 1.69 -4.88 20.91
C ALA A 242 1.42 -3.41 20.51
N SER A 243 2.12 -2.90 19.51
CA SER A 243 1.89 -1.56 18.96
C SER A 243 0.89 -1.56 17.80
N THR A 244 0.47 -2.75 17.35
CA THR A 244 -0.63 -2.92 16.39
C THR A 244 -1.98 -2.92 17.10
N ASP A 245 -3.07 -2.63 16.38
CA ASP A 245 -4.41 -2.49 16.97
C ASP A 245 -4.85 -3.74 17.73
N SER A 246 -5.65 -3.61 18.80
CA SER A 246 -5.94 -4.71 19.74
C SER A 246 -6.67 -5.91 19.12
N LEU A 247 -7.17 -5.78 17.90
CA LEU A 247 -7.77 -6.86 17.12
C LEU A 247 -6.74 -7.86 16.58
N TYR A 248 -5.50 -7.43 16.35
CA TYR A 248 -4.44 -8.25 15.75
C TYR A 248 -3.55 -8.95 16.79
N GLU A 249 -3.68 -8.59 18.08
CA GLU A 249 -2.80 -9.12 19.13
C GLU A 249 -2.92 -10.64 19.31
N ALA A 250 -4.13 -11.19 19.29
CA ALA A 250 -4.36 -12.63 19.45
C ALA A 250 -3.85 -13.43 18.23
N THR A 251 -4.13 -12.95 17.02
CA THR A 251 -3.68 -13.55 15.75
C THR A 251 -2.17 -13.47 15.60
N ASN A 252 -1.56 -12.32 15.89
CA ASN A 252 -0.12 -12.12 15.86
C ASN A 252 0.60 -13.05 16.84
N LEU A 253 0.05 -13.24 18.05
CA LEU A 253 0.60 -14.16 19.04
C LEU A 253 0.47 -15.62 18.62
N GLN A 254 -0.63 -16.00 17.98
CA GLN A 254 -0.83 -17.34 17.45
C GLN A 254 0.11 -17.63 16.28
N ASN A 255 0.26 -16.69 15.34
CA ASN A 255 1.21 -16.76 14.23
C ASN A 255 2.65 -16.84 14.74
N LEU A 256 3.02 -16.01 15.72
CA LEU A 256 4.32 -16.04 16.39
C LEU A 256 4.57 -17.42 17.03
N ALA A 257 3.62 -17.94 17.80
CA ALA A 257 3.77 -19.24 18.45
C ALA A 257 3.92 -20.39 17.44
N LEU A 258 3.16 -20.36 16.34
CA LEU A 258 3.22 -21.37 15.28
C LEU A 258 4.56 -21.32 14.53
N LYS A 259 4.99 -20.13 14.10
CA LYS A 259 6.25 -19.94 13.36
C LYS A 259 7.47 -20.24 14.21
N PHE A 260 7.46 -19.86 15.49
CA PHE A 260 8.53 -20.15 16.44
C PHE A 260 8.41 -21.55 17.06
N ARG A 261 7.38 -22.34 16.71
CA ARG A 261 7.14 -23.71 17.21
C ARG A 261 7.16 -23.77 18.74
N LEU A 262 6.50 -22.82 19.38
CA LEU A 262 6.40 -22.73 20.84
C LEU A 262 5.25 -23.61 21.36
N PRO A 263 5.42 -24.33 22.49
CA PRO A 263 4.34 -25.08 23.12
C PRO A 263 3.21 -24.15 23.61
N SER A 264 1.99 -24.67 23.69
CA SER A 264 0.80 -23.92 24.12
C SER A 264 0.96 -23.24 25.48
N GLN A 265 1.70 -23.87 26.40
CA GLN A 265 2.00 -23.35 27.74
C GLN A 265 2.84 -22.07 27.71
N ASN A 266 3.66 -21.87 26.67
CA ASN A 266 4.50 -20.68 26.51
C ASN A 266 3.69 -19.51 25.93
N ILE A 267 2.56 -19.77 25.26
CA ILE A 267 1.65 -18.73 24.74
C ILE A 267 1.00 -17.96 25.90
N GLU A 268 0.53 -18.68 26.92
CA GLU A 268 -0.02 -18.08 28.15
C GLU A 268 1.02 -17.22 28.88
N SER A 269 2.28 -17.66 28.92
CA SER A 269 3.39 -16.88 29.48
C SER A 269 3.66 -15.59 28.69
N LEU A 270 3.61 -15.64 27.36
CA LEU A 270 3.78 -14.45 26.49
C LEU A 270 2.61 -13.46 26.65
N LEU A 271 1.38 -13.97 26.76
CA LEU A 271 0.17 -13.16 27.02
C LEU A 271 0.22 -12.48 28.40
N GLN A 272 0.64 -13.22 29.42
CA GLN A 272 0.78 -12.70 30.78
C GLN A 272 1.84 -11.60 30.84
N TRP A 273 2.99 -11.82 30.19
CA TRP A 273 4.05 -10.82 30.08
C TRP A 273 3.57 -9.55 29.36
N LEU A 274 2.89 -9.68 28.21
CA LEU A 274 2.32 -8.54 27.49
C LEU A 274 1.34 -7.74 28.37
N THR A 275 0.55 -8.43 29.18
CA THR A 275 -0.40 -7.82 30.11
C THR A 275 0.33 -7.06 31.23
N ASP A 276 1.40 -7.64 31.76
CA ASP A 276 2.21 -7.03 32.82
C ASP A 276 3.02 -5.82 32.29
N GLU A 277 3.55 -5.90 31.07
CA GLU A 277 4.23 -4.79 30.38
C GLU A 277 3.27 -3.60 30.20
N LYS A 278 2.06 -3.86 29.67
CA LYS A 278 0.99 -2.84 29.52
C LYS A 278 0.61 -2.21 30.86
N LYS A 279 0.64 -2.98 31.96
CA LYS A 279 0.32 -2.50 33.30
C LYS A 279 1.42 -1.62 33.90
N GLN A 280 2.69 -2.01 33.73
CA GLN A 280 3.84 -1.21 34.16
C GLN A 280 3.89 0.13 33.41
N LEU A 281 3.62 0.14 32.10
CA LEU A 281 3.60 1.35 31.28
C LEU A 281 2.41 2.28 31.60
N ARG A 282 1.24 1.74 31.94
CA ARG A 282 0.11 2.56 32.45
C ARG A 282 0.41 3.22 33.79
N SER A 283 1.29 2.62 34.61
CA SER A 283 1.68 3.16 35.91
C SER A 283 2.81 4.18 35.86
N SER A 284 3.56 4.26 34.74
CA SER A 284 4.66 5.21 34.55
C SER A 284 4.23 6.54 33.90
N ILE A 285 2.98 6.66 33.46
CA ILE A 285 2.41 7.93 32.97
C ILE A 285 1.99 8.78 34.18
N PRO A 286 2.59 9.97 34.41
CA PRO A 286 2.16 10.86 35.48
C PRO A 286 0.72 11.31 35.21
N SER A 287 -0.19 11.01 36.15
CA SER A 287 -1.57 11.49 36.12
C SER A 287 -1.59 13.03 36.22
N SER A 288 -1.55 13.73 35.08
CA SER A 288 -1.96 15.14 35.02
C SER A 288 -3.48 15.20 35.02
N ASN A 289 -4.07 15.08 36.21
CA ASN A 289 -5.50 15.34 36.40
C ASN A 289 -5.65 16.84 36.74
N PRO A 290 -6.38 17.64 35.96
CA PRO A 290 -6.65 19.03 36.31
C PRO A 290 -7.70 19.05 37.43
N LYS A 291 -7.24 19.03 38.68
CA LYS A 291 -8.12 19.33 39.82
C LYS A 291 -8.32 20.84 39.90
N LYS A 292 -9.59 21.23 39.73
CA LYS A 292 -10.24 22.48 40.10
C LYS A 292 -9.50 23.27 41.18
N ASP A 293 -9.04 24.45 40.81
CA ASP A 293 -8.77 25.55 41.73
C ASP A 293 -10.10 26.05 42.31
N GLU A 294 -10.42 25.63 43.53
CA GLU A 294 -11.25 26.41 44.44
C GLU A 294 -10.46 26.69 45.73
N LYS A 295 -10.06 27.96 45.81
CA LYS A 295 -9.62 28.75 46.97
C LYS A 295 -9.66 28.06 48.35
N ARG A 296 -8.51 28.05 49.02
CA ARG A 296 -8.41 28.63 50.38
C ARG A 296 -6.98 29.05 50.74
N SER A 297 -6.83 30.35 50.99
CA SER A 297 -5.66 30.98 51.60
C SER A 297 -5.39 30.43 53.01
N GLN A 298 -4.11 30.27 53.38
CA GLN A 298 -3.51 30.93 54.55
C GLN A 298 -2.00 30.67 54.69
N LYS A 299 -1.26 31.79 54.60
CA LYS A 299 -0.05 32.22 55.35
C LYS A 299 0.76 31.21 56.19
N ASN A 300 2.07 31.23 55.92
CA ASN A 300 3.24 31.42 56.81
C ASN A 300 4.40 30.61 56.19
N GLY A 301 5.59 31.11 55.85
CA GLY A 301 6.36 32.21 56.40
C GLY A 301 7.55 31.64 57.17
N SER A 302 8.69 31.41 56.50
CA SER A 302 10.03 31.47 57.11
C SER A 302 11.14 31.20 56.08
N GLN A 303 12.12 32.11 56.09
CA GLN A 303 13.44 32.04 55.47
C GLN A 303 14.24 30.80 55.94
N THR A 304 15.16 30.30 55.10
CA THR A 304 16.63 30.35 55.34
C THR A 304 17.44 29.69 54.20
N ASP A 305 18.48 30.42 53.81
CA ASP A 305 19.88 30.01 53.52
C ASP A 305 20.27 29.02 52.40
N VAL A 306 20.89 29.62 51.38
CA VAL A 306 22.21 29.34 50.78
C VAL A 306 22.87 28.00 51.11
N ALA A 307 23.03 27.16 50.07
CA ALA A 307 24.22 26.32 49.90
C ALA A 307 24.49 26.03 48.41
N ARG A 308 25.68 26.44 47.96
CA ARG A 308 26.32 26.03 46.70
C ARG A 308 26.87 24.61 46.84
N THR A 309 26.59 23.73 45.87
CA THR A 309 27.45 22.62 45.43
C THR A 309 26.98 22.21 44.03
N LYS A 310 27.73 22.57 42.99
CA LYS A 310 28.69 21.72 42.25
C LYS A 310 28.04 20.58 41.45
N ASP A 311 28.07 20.77 40.13
CA ASP A 311 28.38 19.82 39.05
C ASP A 311 27.94 18.36 39.22
N ASN A 312 27.07 17.92 38.32
CA ASN A 312 27.32 16.75 37.47
C ASN A 312 26.32 16.72 36.31
N ASN A 313 26.77 17.23 35.17
CA ASN A 313 26.08 17.14 33.89
C ASN A 313 26.67 15.94 33.13
N SER A 314 26.17 14.72 33.39
CA SER A 314 26.53 13.54 32.61
C SER A 314 25.75 13.54 31.29
N ARG A 315 26.38 14.15 30.28
CA ARG A 315 26.03 14.06 28.87
C ARG A 315 26.20 12.59 28.46
N ILE A 316 25.10 11.92 28.14
CA ILE A 316 25.16 10.57 27.55
C ILE A 316 25.66 10.76 26.11
N GLU A 317 26.87 10.28 25.85
CA GLU A 317 27.48 10.22 24.53
C GLU A 317 26.71 9.23 23.64
N ALA A 318 26.38 9.66 22.42
CA ALA A 318 25.88 8.79 21.38
C ALA A 318 27.02 7.89 20.89
N PRO A 319 26.78 6.60 20.57
CA PRO A 319 27.84 5.74 20.05
C PRO A 319 28.28 6.20 18.66
N ASP A 320 29.60 6.25 18.47
CA ASP A 320 30.27 6.52 17.19
C ASP A 320 29.79 5.53 16.11
N VAL A 321 29.12 6.08 15.09
CA VAL A 321 28.90 5.39 13.83
C VAL A 321 30.08 5.76 12.93
N PRO A 322 30.84 4.80 12.37
CA PRO A 322 31.97 5.14 11.51
C PRO A 322 31.47 5.89 10.28
N GLU A 323 31.96 7.12 10.08
CA GLU A 323 31.82 7.85 8.83
C GLU A 323 32.46 7.02 7.70
N THR A 324 31.64 6.53 6.78
CA THR A 324 32.14 6.04 5.49
C THR A 324 32.78 7.22 4.76
N ASN A 325 34.11 7.20 4.71
CA ASN A 325 34.95 8.15 3.99
C ASN A 325 34.72 8.01 2.47
N TYR A 326 34.07 9.02 1.87
CA TYR A 326 33.86 9.13 0.42
C TYR A 326 34.87 10.09 -0.25
N ASP A 327 35.92 10.54 0.46
CA ASP A 327 36.85 11.57 -0.02
C ASP A 327 38.01 11.02 -0.88
N ALA A 328 38.07 9.71 -1.11
CA ALA A 328 39.13 9.12 -1.92
C ALA A 328 38.74 8.98 -3.40
N ILE A 329 38.51 10.09 -4.09
CA ILE A 329 38.62 10.15 -5.56
C ILE A 329 39.37 11.42 -5.95
N THR A 330 40.70 11.34 -5.92
CA THR A 330 41.57 12.27 -6.65
C THR A 330 41.56 11.84 -8.12
N PRO A 331 41.22 12.71 -9.10
CA PRO A 331 41.41 12.39 -10.50
C PRO A 331 42.91 12.26 -10.81
N PRO A 332 43.34 11.43 -11.77
CA PRO A 332 44.72 11.43 -12.22
C PRO A 332 45.07 12.78 -12.85
N ASP A 333 46.29 13.27 -12.58
CA ASP A 333 46.87 14.44 -13.20
C ASP A 333 47.04 14.21 -14.71
N GLY A 334 46.02 14.59 -15.48
CA GLY A 334 46.07 14.60 -16.94
C GLY A 334 45.47 15.90 -17.44
N GLU A 335 46.24 16.65 -18.23
CA GLU A 335 45.74 17.76 -19.04
C GLU A 335 44.68 17.20 -20.00
N TYR A 336 43.41 17.51 -19.77
CA TYR A 336 42.35 17.26 -20.75
C TYR A 336 42.47 18.33 -21.85
N ASP A 337 42.63 17.88 -23.09
CA ASP A 337 42.60 18.73 -24.29
C ASP A 337 41.17 19.28 -24.50
N ASP A 338 41.03 20.60 -24.33
CA ASP A 338 39.77 21.37 -24.39
C ASP A 338 39.28 21.67 -25.83
N SER A 339 39.79 20.99 -26.86
CA SER A 339 39.41 21.27 -28.25
C SER A 339 38.28 20.35 -28.79
N PHE A 340 37.03 20.81 -28.68
CA PHE A 340 35.94 20.28 -29.52
C PHE A 340 36.10 20.78 -30.97
N PRO A 341 35.88 19.94 -32.00
CA PRO A 341 35.85 20.41 -33.38
C PRO A 341 34.66 21.36 -33.60
N PRO A 342 34.80 22.39 -34.46
CA PRO A 342 33.73 23.35 -34.70
C PRO A 342 32.55 22.65 -35.39
N VAL A 343 31.37 22.78 -34.81
CA VAL A 343 30.12 22.32 -35.42
C VAL A 343 29.69 23.38 -36.45
N ASP A 344 29.69 22.98 -37.72
CA ASP A 344 29.30 23.81 -38.85
C ASP A 344 27.80 24.18 -38.75
N ALA A 345 27.51 25.46 -38.49
CA ALA A 345 26.16 25.95 -38.17
C ALA A 345 25.16 25.86 -39.34
N ASP A 346 25.59 25.47 -40.54
CA ASP A 346 24.79 25.45 -41.77
C ASP A 346 24.24 24.06 -42.16
N THR A 347 24.48 23.00 -41.38
CA THR A 347 23.97 21.64 -41.70
C THR A 347 22.78 21.17 -40.87
N VAL A 348 22.32 21.95 -39.88
CA VAL A 348 21.08 21.67 -39.16
C VAL A 348 19.90 22.37 -39.85
N LYS A 349 19.18 21.64 -40.72
CA LYS A 349 17.86 22.12 -41.17
C LYS A 349 16.97 22.33 -39.93
N PRO A 350 16.33 23.49 -39.76
CA PRO A 350 15.47 23.72 -38.61
C PRO A 350 14.32 22.70 -38.65
N ILE A 351 14.21 21.89 -37.59
CA ILE A 351 12.99 21.16 -37.31
C ILE A 351 11.91 22.23 -37.18
N LYS A 352 10.93 22.23 -38.09
CA LYS A 352 9.75 23.08 -37.99
C LYS A 352 9.11 22.80 -36.63
N VAL A 353 9.27 23.74 -35.71
CA VAL A 353 8.43 23.83 -34.52
C VAL A 353 7.02 24.08 -35.04
N VAL A 354 6.21 23.03 -35.10
CA VAL A 354 4.77 23.17 -35.26
C VAL A 354 4.26 23.79 -33.97
N THR A 355 4.10 25.10 -33.99
CA THR A 355 3.33 25.82 -32.98
C THR A 355 1.90 25.31 -33.10
N ILE A 356 1.48 24.42 -32.20
CA ILE A 356 0.07 24.05 -32.08
C ILE A 356 -0.64 25.23 -31.43
N PRO A 357 -1.61 25.87 -32.11
CA PRO A 357 -2.39 26.94 -31.49
C PRO A 357 -3.25 26.36 -30.37
N SER A 358 -3.21 27.03 -29.23
CA SER A 358 -4.09 26.84 -28.08
C SER A 358 -5.51 27.31 -28.42
N SER A 359 -6.26 26.57 -29.23
CA SER A 359 -7.73 26.65 -29.36
C SER A 359 -8.21 25.74 -30.48
N GLY A 360 -8.93 24.67 -30.14
CA GLY A 360 -9.58 23.80 -31.13
C GLY A 360 -9.41 22.33 -30.78
N GLY A 361 -10.46 21.74 -30.20
CA GLY A 361 -10.43 20.39 -29.64
C GLY A 361 -10.17 19.29 -30.66
N TYR A 362 -9.15 18.49 -30.39
CA TYR A 362 -9.18 17.06 -30.67
C TYR A 362 -9.11 16.32 -29.34
N LYS A 363 -10.29 16.04 -28.79
CA LYS A 363 -10.45 14.97 -27.79
C LYS A 363 -10.29 13.65 -28.54
N VAL A 364 -9.07 13.12 -28.62
CA VAL A 364 -8.96 11.66 -28.55
C VAL A 364 -9.17 11.37 -27.08
N ALA A 365 -10.43 11.12 -26.72
CA ALA A 365 -10.73 10.46 -25.47
C ALA A 365 -10.08 9.07 -25.59
N ILE A 366 -8.82 8.96 -25.17
CA ILE A 366 -8.40 7.73 -24.51
C ILE A 366 -9.34 7.69 -23.33
N ALA A 367 -10.44 6.95 -23.47
CA ALA A 367 -11.15 6.48 -22.31
C ALA A 367 -10.11 5.66 -21.56
N GLN A 368 -9.43 6.31 -20.61
CA GLN A 368 -8.91 5.58 -19.47
C GLN A 368 -10.06 4.69 -19.03
N PRO A 369 -9.84 3.39 -18.76
CA PRO A 369 -10.87 2.61 -18.11
C PRO A 369 -11.29 3.44 -16.91
N GLN A 370 -12.51 3.97 -16.95
CA GLN A 370 -13.06 4.64 -15.79
C GLN A 370 -12.93 3.59 -14.71
N ARG A 371 -12.19 3.90 -13.63
CA ARG A 371 -12.23 3.11 -12.42
C ARG A 371 -13.70 3.05 -12.03
N LEU A 372 -14.36 1.97 -12.44
CA LEU A 372 -15.62 1.56 -11.89
C LEU A 372 -15.24 1.18 -10.46
N ILE A 373 -15.35 2.14 -9.54
CA ILE A 373 -15.95 1.80 -8.25
C ILE A 373 -17.19 1.03 -8.67
N ALA A 374 -17.20 -0.29 -8.44
CA ALA A 374 -18.31 -1.14 -8.83
C ALA A 374 -19.59 -0.40 -8.41
N PRO A 375 -20.54 -0.16 -9.33
CA PRO A 375 -21.76 0.56 -8.99
C PRO A 375 -22.36 -0.03 -7.71
N LEU A 376 -22.97 0.79 -6.85
CA LEU A 376 -23.57 0.30 -5.61
C LEU A 376 -24.52 -0.89 -5.85
N GLU A 377 -25.13 -0.92 -7.04
CA GLU A 377 -25.95 -2.03 -7.58
C GLU A 377 -25.17 -3.34 -7.77
N GLU A 378 -23.91 -3.29 -8.21
CA GLU A 378 -23.07 -4.48 -8.39
C GLU A 378 -22.60 -5.07 -7.07
N ALA A 379 -22.18 -4.22 -6.12
CA ALA A 379 -21.92 -4.64 -4.74
C ALA A 379 -23.16 -5.30 -4.09
N THR A 380 -24.35 -4.75 -4.39
CA THR A 380 -25.62 -5.29 -3.87
C THR A 380 -25.91 -6.68 -4.41
N VAL A 381 -25.74 -6.90 -5.73
CA VAL A 381 -25.97 -8.22 -6.35
C VAL A 381 -24.94 -9.25 -5.86
N GLU A 382 -23.68 -8.88 -5.70
CA GLU A 382 -22.65 -9.77 -5.14
C GLU A 382 -22.99 -10.23 -3.72
N VAL A 383 -23.41 -9.31 -2.85
CA VAL A 383 -23.86 -9.63 -1.49
C VAL A 383 -25.08 -10.54 -1.49
N MET A 384 -26.06 -10.30 -2.38
CA MET A 384 -27.26 -11.13 -2.47
C MET A 384 -26.93 -12.56 -2.95
N VAL A 385 -26.05 -12.71 -3.94
CA VAL A 385 -25.59 -14.03 -4.41
C VAL A 385 -24.88 -14.78 -3.29
N LEU A 386 -23.89 -14.15 -2.63
CA LEU A 386 -23.16 -14.79 -1.53
C LEU A 386 -24.08 -15.17 -0.37
N ARG A 387 -24.99 -14.27 0.03
CA ARG A 387 -25.99 -14.57 1.05
C ARG A 387 -26.82 -15.79 0.69
N GLY A 388 -27.33 -15.82 -0.54
CA GLY A 388 -28.13 -16.93 -1.05
C GLY A 388 -27.38 -18.25 -1.08
N LEU A 389 -26.14 -18.24 -1.57
CA LEU A 389 -25.26 -19.41 -1.60
C LEU A 389 -24.92 -19.92 -0.20
N PHE A 390 -24.66 -19.03 0.76
CA PHE A 390 -24.28 -19.42 2.12
C PHE A 390 -25.47 -19.94 2.92
N ARG A 391 -26.66 -19.39 2.69
CA ARG A 391 -27.91 -19.87 3.31
C ARG A 391 -28.43 -21.15 2.65
N GLN A 392 -28.19 -21.33 1.36
CA GLN A 392 -28.65 -22.48 0.58
C GLN A 392 -27.51 -23.00 -0.31
N PRO A 393 -26.57 -23.80 0.22
CA PRO A 393 -25.43 -24.30 -0.56
C PRO A 393 -25.84 -25.07 -1.82
N MET A 394 -27.02 -25.70 -1.83
CA MET A 394 -27.57 -26.37 -3.01
C MET A 394 -27.80 -25.43 -4.21
N ALA A 395 -27.98 -24.13 -3.98
CA ALA A 395 -28.12 -23.13 -5.04
C ALA A 395 -26.86 -23.06 -5.93
N TYR A 396 -25.67 -23.35 -5.40
CA TYR A 396 -24.43 -23.40 -6.18
C TYR A 396 -24.51 -24.45 -7.31
N TYR A 397 -25.02 -25.64 -7.01
CA TYR A 397 -25.20 -26.69 -8.02
C TYR A 397 -26.28 -26.32 -9.05
N MET A 398 -27.30 -25.57 -8.64
CA MET A 398 -28.33 -25.06 -9.55
C MET A 398 -27.77 -24.01 -10.51
N VAL A 399 -26.91 -23.11 -10.03
CA VAL A 399 -26.18 -22.14 -10.87
C VAL A 399 -25.32 -22.87 -11.91
N ASN A 400 -24.48 -23.81 -11.48
CA ASN A 400 -23.59 -24.54 -12.40
C ASN A 400 -24.35 -25.46 -13.36
N ARG A 401 -25.48 -26.04 -12.92
CA ARG A 401 -26.40 -26.73 -13.84
C ARG A 401 -26.91 -25.76 -14.91
N LYS A 402 -27.29 -24.55 -14.52
CA LYS A 402 -27.83 -23.57 -15.47
C LYS A 402 -26.79 -23.08 -16.48
N LEU A 403 -25.55 -22.85 -16.03
CA LEU A 403 -24.42 -22.52 -16.91
C LEU A 403 -24.13 -23.65 -17.92
N ARG A 404 -24.18 -24.92 -17.47
CA ARG A 404 -24.07 -26.09 -18.35
C ARG A 404 -25.20 -26.22 -19.36
N GLU A 405 -26.44 -25.94 -18.95
CA GLU A 405 -27.59 -25.89 -19.87
C GLU A 405 -27.41 -24.82 -20.94
N LEU A 406 -26.89 -23.63 -20.58
CA LEU A 406 -26.61 -22.56 -21.55
C LEU A 406 -25.48 -22.93 -22.51
N ALA A 407 -24.44 -23.59 -22.00
CA ALA A 407 -23.34 -24.09 -22.82
C ALA A 407 -23.76 -25.23 -23.77
N ASN A 408 -24.88 -25.92 -23.50
CA ASN A 408 -25.38 -27.04 -24.29
C ASN A 408 -24.28 -28.11 -24.53
N GLU A 409 -23.56 -28.46 -23.47
CA GLU A 409 -22.44 -29.43 -23.47
C GLU A 409 -21.23 -29.05 -24.36
N ASP A 410 -21.19 -27.82 -24.89
CA ASP A 410 -20.04 -27.30 -25.63
C ASP A 410 -18.85 -27.14 -24.68
N ARG A 411 -17.84 -28.02 -24.81
CA ARG A 411 -16.64 -27.99 -23.97
C ARG A 411 -15.89 -26.67 -24.05
N THR A 412 -15.88 -26.00 -25.21
CA THR A 412 -15.18 -24.71 -25.34
C THR A 412 -15.88 -23.61 -24.54
N MET A 413 -17.20 -23.69 -24.38
CA MET A 413 -17.95 -22.79 -23.51
C MET A 413 -17.75 -23.11 -22.03
N LEU A 414 -17.68 -24.40 -21.69
CA LEU A 414 -17.51 -24.87 -20.30
C LEU A 414 -16.09 -24.65 -19.76
N ASP A 415 -15.08 -24.80 -20.61
CA ASP A 415 -13.68 -24.50 -20.25
C ASP A 415 -13.39 -22.99 -20.36
N GLY A 416 -14.36 -22.20 -20.82
CA GLY A 416 -14.26 -20.77 -21.03
C GLY A 416 -15.39 -19.99 -20.36
N PRO A 417 -16.12 -19.12 -21.10
CA PRO A 417 -16.98 -18.09 -20.50
C PRO A 417 -18.18 -18.64 -19.70
N LEU A 418 -18.60 -19.89 -19.89
CA LEU A 418 -19.73 -20.52 -19.19
C LEU A 418 -19.29 -21.67 -18.27
N GLY A 419 -18.02 -21.71 -17.85
CA GLY A 419 -17.55 -22.63 -16.82
C GLY A 419 -18.23 -22.42 -15.47
N ASP A 420 -17.94 -23.29 -14.51
CA ASP A 420 -18.54 -23.25 -13.17
C ASP A 420 -18.40 -21.86 -12.51
N CYS A 421 -19.40 -21.49 -11.70
CA CYS A 421 -19.41 -20.27 -10.90
C CYS A 421 -18.19 -20.24 -9.99
N CYS A 422 -17.42 -19.16 -10.01
CA CYS A 422 -16.19 -19.05 -9.24
C CYS A 422 -15.94 -17.62 -8.75
N SER A 423 -14.83 -17.39 -8.06
CA SER A 423 -14.48 -16.08 -7.51
C SER A 423 -14.43 -14.97 -8.57
N ASP A 424 -14.05 -15.27 -9.80
CA ASP A 424 -13.89 -14.25 -10.85
C ASP A 424 -15.22 -13.62 -11.31
N ASP A 425 -16.35 -14.25 -10.96
CA ASP A 425 -17.68 -13.68 -11.16
C ASP A 425 -17.92 -12.42 -10.31
N PHE A 426 -17.15 -12.26 -9.24
CA PHE A 426 -17.22 -11.16 -8.30
C PHE A 426 -16.14 -10.11 -8.60
N VAL A 427 -16.40 -8.85 -8.29
CA VAL A 427 -15.48 -7.72 -8.45
C VAL A 427 -14.81 -7.37 -7.12
N HIS A 428 -15.57 -7.38 -6.02
CA HIS A 428 -15.04 -6.99 -4.71
C HIS A 428 -14.14 -8.09 -4.14
N VAL A 429 -12.98 -7.69 -3.62
CA VAL A 429 -11.97 -8.61 -3.08
C VAL A 429 -12.52 -9.50 -1.98
N ASP A 430 -13.29 -8.91 -1.05
CA ASP A 430 -13.93 -9.66 0.04
C ASP A 430 -14.93 -10.69 -0.50
N ALA A 431 -15.69 -10.34 -1.55
CA ALA A 431 -16.65 -11.24 -2.17
C ALA A 431 -15.95 -12.40 -2.90
N ARG A 432 -14.83 -12.13 -3.57
CA ARG A 432 -13.97 -13.14 -4.18
C ARG A 432 -13.43 -14.12 -3.15
N ALA A 433 -12.85 -13.61 -2.07
CA ALA A 433 -12.25 -14.41 -1.02
C ALA A 433 -13.31 -15.27 -0.30
N LEU A 434 -14.48 -14.71 -0.03
CA LEU A 434 -15.62 -15.42 0.54
C LEU A 434 -16.16 -16.51 -0.41
N MET A 435 -16.21 -16.26 -1.72
CA MET A 435 -16.57 -17.28 -2.71
C MET A 435 -15.55 -18.42 -2.75
N GLN A 436 -14.25 -18.12 -2.70
CA GLN A 436 -13.18 -19.14 -2.64
C GLN A 436 -13.29 -19.99 -1.38
N ALA A 437 -13.49 -19.34 -0.23
CA ALA A 437 -13.69 -20.04 1.05
C ALA A 437 -14.94 -20.93 1.00
N PHE A 438 -16.02 -20.49 0.36
CA PHE A 438 -17.24 -21.27 0.18
C PHE A 438 -17.02 -22.46 -0.75
N GLN A 439 -16.28 -22.29 -1.85
CA GLN A 439 -15.93 -23.40 -2.74
C GLN A 439 -15.06 -24.45 -2.02
N ALA A 440 -14.10 -24.02 -1.18
CA ALA A 440 -13.34 -24.92 -0.33
C ALA A 440 -14.25 -25.64 0.68
N ALA A 441 -15.22 -24.94 1.26
CA ALA A 441 -16.22 -25.49 2.17
C ALA A 441 -17.09 -26.58 1.52
N LEU A 442 -17.38 -26.46 0.22
CA LEU A 442 -18.14 -27.46 -0.54
C LEU A 442 -17.32 -28.71 -0.92
N GLN A 443 -15.99 -28.64 -0.86
CA GLN A 443 -15.09 -29.74 -1.24
C GLN A 443 -14.68 -30.63 -0.07
N GLN A 444 -14.97 -30.21 1.16
CA GLN A 444 -14.70 -30.97 2.37
C GLN A 444 -15.99 -31.61 2.89
N ASP A 445 -15.87 -32.78 3.51
CA ASP A 445 -17.01 -33.58 4.00
C ASP A 445 -17.16 -33.55 5.54
N GLU A 446 -16.37 -32.74 6.24
CA GLU A 446 -16.25 -32.75 7.70
C GLU A 446 -17.27 -31.83 8.39
N LEU A 447 -17.57 -30.68 7.79
CA LEU A 447 -18.41 -29.62 8.35
C LEU A 447 -19.50 -29.19 7.37
N ASP A 448 -20.61 -28.66 7.89
CA ASP A 448 -21.56 -27.92 7.05
C ASP A 448 -20.85 -26.71 6.41
N PRO A 449 -21.11 -26.36 5.14
CA PRO A 449 -20.38 -25.29 4.47
C PRO A 449 -20.43 -23.94 5.20
N LEU A 450 -21.53 -23.63 5.89
CA LEU A 450 -21.65 -22.39 6.65
C LEU A 450 -20.82 -22.43 7.94
N ASP A 451 -20.76 -23.59 8.61
CA ASP A 451 -19.95 -23.79 9.80
C ASP A 451 -18.46 -23.79 9.46
N TYR A 452 -18.09 -24.41 8.34
CA TYR A 452 -16.73 -24.33 7.79
C TYR A 452 -16.34 -22.88 7.51
N LEU A 453 -17.19 -22.12 6.82
CA LEU A 453 -16.95 -20.70 6.56
C LEU A 453 -16.76 -19.90 7.85
N ARG A 454 -17.61 -20.10 8.86
CA ARG A 454 -17.47 -19.38 10.14
C ARG A 454 -16.18 -19.70 10.88
N LEU A 455 -15.70 -20.94 10.79
CA LEU A 455 -14.51 -21.40 11.52
C LEU A 455 -13.20 -21.12 10.77
N GLN A 456 -13.23 -21.19 9.43
CA GLN A 456 -12.03 -21.20 8.58
C GLN A 456 -11.90 -19.96 7.69
N ALA A 457 -12.97 -19.17 7.49
CA ALA A 457 -12.82 -17.90 6.79
C ALA A 457 -11.90 -16.99 7.60
N ASP A 458 -10.98 -16.35 6.88
CA ASP A 458 -10.04 -15.38 7.42
C ASP A 458 -10.76 -14.38 8.33
N ILE A 459 -10.17 -14.07 9.49
CA ILE A 459 -10.79 -13.19 10.47
C ILE A 459 -11.09 -11.80 9.92
N SER A 460 -10.34 -11.35 8.90
CA SER A 460 -10.58 -10.11 8.16
C SER A 460 -11.87 -10.11 7.34
N LEU A 461 -12.40 -11.29 7.00
CA LEU A 461 -13.65 -11.48 6.27
C LEU A 461 -14.86 -11.69 7.19
N GLN A 462 -14.64 -11.94 8.49
CA GLN A 462 -15.71 -12.18 9.46
C GLN A 462 -16.70 -11.01 9.57
N PRO A 463 -16.29 -9.73 9.58
CA PRO A 463 -17.25 -8.62 9.58
C PRO A 463 -18.16 -8.60 8.35
N GLN A 464 -17.62 -8.95 7.17
CA GLN A 464 -18.35 -9.01 5.91
C GLN A 464 -19.26 -10.24 5.88
N LEU A 465 -18.77 -11.39 6.35
CA LEU A 465 -19.55 -12.61 6.53
C LEU A 465 -20.73 -12.36 7.48
N ASP A 466 -20.50 -11.67 8.59
CA ASP A 466 -21.55 -11.25 9.52
C ASP A 466 -22.56 -10.31 8.86
N VAL A 467 -22.14 -9.38 8.02
CA VAL A 467 -23.06 -8.49 7.27
C VAL A 467 -23.87 -9.26 6.23
N ILE A 468 -23.25 -10.20 5.52
CA ILE A 468 -23.90 -11.06 4.52
C ILE A 468 -24.93 -11.98 5.18
N LEU A 469 -24.57 -12.57 6.33
CA LEU A 469 -25.40 -13.50 7.08
C LEU A 469 -26.40 -12.83 8.02
N ALA A 470 -26.16 -11.57 8.41
CA ALA A 470 -27.05 -10.81 9.28
C ALA A 470 -28.45 -10.77 8.70
N ASP A 471 -29.44 -11.10 9.55
CA ASP A 471 -30.83 -10.87 9.23
C ASP A 471 -31.04 -9.40 8.92
N ASP A 472 -31.74 -9.13 7.82
CA ASP A 472 -31.93 -7.79 7.26
C ASP A 472 -32.44 -6.76 8.29
N ILE A 473 -33.22 -7.22 9.28
CA ILE A 473 -33.63 -6.41 10.44
C ILE A 473 -32.42 -5.92 11.25
N THR A 474 -31.50 -6.80 11.61
CA THR A 474 -30.39 -6.53 12.52
C THR A 474 -29.42 -5.50 11.93
N GLY A 475 -29.16 -5.56 10.62
CA GLY A 475 -28.37 -4.56 9.90
C GLY A 475 -29.06 -3.20 9.80
N MET A 476 -30.39 -3.19 9.59
CA MET A 476 -31.17 -1.95 9.55
C MET A 476 -31.33 -1.31 10.94
N ARG A 477 -31.48 -2.10 12.01
CA ARG A 477 -31.54 -1.62 13.41
C ARG A 477 -30.32 -0.77 13.79
N LYS A 478 -29.11 -1.16 13.36
CA LYS A 478 -27.87 -0.40 13.63
C LYS A 478 -27.84 0.99 12.98
N ARG A 479 -28.66 1.23 11.96
CA ARG A 479 -28.67 2.48 11.16
C ARG A 479 -29.84 3.39 11.47
N VAL A 480 -30.74 2.96 12.35
CA VAL A 480 -31.97 3.67 12.68
C VAL A 480 -31.93 4.09 14.16
N ARG A 481 -32.43 5.28 14.48
CA ARG A 481 -32.46 5.76 15.88
C ARG A 481 -33.33 4.80 16.71
N GLU A 482 -32.99 4.59 17.97
CA GLU A 482 -33.71 3.66 18.86
C GLU A 482 -35.24 3.89 18.86
N SER A 483 -35.68 5.14 18.73
CA SER A 483 -37.10 5.52 18.66
C SER A 483 -37.85 5.07 17.39
N GLN A 484 -37.14 4.69 16.33
CA GLN A 484 -37.67 4.26 15.04
C GLN A 484 -37.55 2.74 14.82
N THR A 485 -36.96 2.01 15.77
CA THR A 485 -36.73 0.56 15.69
C THR A 485 -38.04 -0.23 15.65
N ALA A 486 -39.06 0.21 16.39
CA ALA A 486 -40.38 -0.43 16.42
C ALA A 486 -41.13 -0.29 15.09
N ASP A 487 -40.99 0.86 14.42
CA ASP A 487 -41.58 1.09 13.09
C ASP A 487 -40.88 0.26 12.02
N LEU A 488 -39.54 0.14 12.10
CA LEU A 488 -38.75 -0.73 11.24
C LEU A 488 -39.18 -2.20 11.34
N GLU A 489 -39.40 -2.71 12.56
CA GLU A 489 -39.87 -4.08 12.79
C GLU A 489 -41.28 -4.32 12.22
N ARG A 490 -42.14 -3.30 12.29
CA ARG A 490 -43.49 -3.34 11.71
C ARG A 490 -43.46 -3.32 10.19
N ILE A 491 -42.59 -2.52 9.57
CA ILE A 491 -42.37 -2.49 8.13
C ILE A 491 -41.79 -3.82 7.64
N TYR A 492 -40.81 -4.37 8.36
CA TYR A 492 -40.19 -5.64 8.01
C TYR A 492 -41.18 -6.81 8.09
N SER A 493 -41.94 -6.91 9.18
CA SER A 493 -42.94 -7.97 9.35
C SER A 493 -44.03 -7.93 8.28
N ASN A 494 -44.45 -6.73 7.87
CA ASN A 494 -45.43 -6.54 6.79
C ASN A 494 -44.89 -6.91 5.39
N ASN A 495 -43.58 -6.77 5.16
CA ASN A 495 -42.92 -7.05 3.88
C ASN A 495 -42.14 -8.38 3.86
N ARG A 496 -42.27 -9.19 4.92
CA ARG A 496 -41.49 -10.40 5.15
C ARG A 496 -41.52 -11.38 3.98
N ARG A 497 -42.67 -11.59 3.34
CA ARG A 497 -42.79 -12.48 2.17
C ARG A 497 -42.03 -12.00 0.93
N VAL A 498 -41.94 -10.68 0.71
CA VAL A 498 -41.20 -10.10 -0.43
C VAL A 498 -39.70 -10.19 -0.18
N LEU A 499 -39.28 -10.00 1.08
CA LEU A 499 -37.89 -10.12 1.50
C LEU A 499 -37.40 -11.59 1.54
N GLU A 500 -38.24 -12.53 1.99
CA GLU A 500 -37.96 -13.97 1.94
C GLU A 500 -37.94 -14.53 0.50
N GLY A 501 -38.68 -13.92 -0.44
CA GLY A 501 -38.63 -14.27 -1.86
C GLY A 501 -37.32 -13.90 -2.56
N ALA A 502 -36.61 -12.88 -2.05
CA ALA A 502 -35.32 -12.45 -2.59
C ALA A 502 -34.17 -13.44 -2.33
N ASP A 503 -34.31 -14.29 -1.30
CA ASP A 503 -33.37 -15.36 -0.95
C ASP A 503 -33.78 -16.73 -1.56
N SER A 504 -34.74 -16.77 -2.49
CA SER A 504 -35.15 -18.01 -3.16
C SER A 504 -34.03 -18.56 -4.06
N THR A 505 -33.92 -19.88 -4.18
CA THR A 505 -32.91 -20.53 -5.04
C THR A 505 -32.98 -20.01 -6.49
N GLU A 506 -34.17 -19.73 -6.99
CA GLU A 506 -34.37 -19.16 -8.34
C GLU A 506 -33.82 -17.73 -8.45
N ALA A 507 -34.04 -16.88 -7.43
CA ALA A 507 -33.48 -15.53 -7.38
C ALA A 507 -31.94 -15.56 -7.35
N VAL A 508 -31.35 -16.45 -6.54
CA VAL A 508 -29.89 -16.64 -6.46
C VAL A 508 -29.32 -17.06 -7.81
N VAL A 509 -29.99 -17.99 -8.52
CA VAL A 509 -29.58 -18.41 -9.86
C VAL A 509 -29.60 -17.23 -10.84
N ILE A 510 -30.67 -16.44 -10.85
CA ILE A 510 -30.78 -15.27 -11.75
C ILE A 510 -29.67 -14.27 -11.46
N GLN A 511 -29.44 -13.92 -10.19
CA GLN A 511 -28.42 -12.95 -9.79
C GLN A 511 -27.00 -13.44 -10.10
N ALA A 512 -26.72 -14.74 -9.91
CA ALA A 512 -25.43 -15.33 -10.29
C ALA A 512 -25.21 -15.29 -11.81
N LEU A 513 -26.25 -15.51 -12.62
CA LEU A 513 -26.18 -15.34 -14.07
C LEU A 513 -25.97 -13.86 -14.46
N GLU A 514 -26.51 -12.90 -13.70
CA GLU A 514 -26.22 -11.47 -13.89
C GLU A 514 -24.74 -11.16 -13.61
N LEU A 515 -24.16 -11.69 -12.54
CA LEU A 515 -22.72 -11.55 -12.27
C LEU A 515 -21.88 -12.16 -13.39
N ARG A 516 -22.23 -13.38 -13.84
CA ARG A 516 -21.54 -14.03 -14.96
C ARG A 516 -21.63 -13.21 -16.24
N ALA A 517 -22.78 -12.63 -16.55
CA ALA A 517 -22.96 -11.75 -17.71
C ALA A 517 -22.09 -10.49 -17.62
N ARG A 518 -21.88 -9.95 -16.42
CA ARG A 518 -20.97 -8.81 -16.21
C ARG A 518 -19.52 -9.22 -16.38
N ARG A 519 -19.11 -10.38 -15.84
CA ARG A 519 -17.76 -10.94 -16.03
C ARG A 519 -17.44 -11.17 -17.50
N VAL A 520 -18.30 -11.89 -18.22
CA VAL A 520 -18.13 -12.20 -19.66
C VAL A 520 -17.99 -10.91 -20.48
N LYS A 521 -18.76 -9.88 -20.15
CA LYS A 521 -18.64 -8.57 -20.79
C LYS A 521 -17.27 -7.92 -20.55
N ARG A 522 -16.77 -7.94 -19.30
CA ARG A 522 -15.46 -7.36 -18.93
C ARG A 522 -14.30 -8.07 -19.62
N GLU A 523 -14.24 -9.40 -19.50
CA GLU A 523 -13.15 -10.20 -20.11
C GLU A 523 -13.16 -10.06 -21.65
N ARG A 524 -14.33 -9.93 -22.27
CA ARG A 524 -14.42 -9.61 -23.70
C ARG A 524 -13.83 -8.23 -24.03
N GLU A 525 -14.10 -7.21 -23.23
CA GLU A 525 -13.56 -5.86 -23.43
C GLU A 525 -12.02 -5.86 -23.33
N GLU A 526 -11.47 -6.64 -22.38
CA GLU A 526 -10.02 -6.87 -22.27
C GLU A 526 -9.45 -7.60 -23.49
N LEU A 527 -10.13 -8.64 -23.99
CA LEU A 527 -9.71 -9.37 -25.19
C LEU A 527 -9.72 -8.48 -26.44
N VAL A 528 -10.68 -7.56 -26.58
CA VAL A 528 -10.71 -6.57 -27.66
C VAL A 528 -9.50 -5.65 -27.59
N PHE A 529 -9.12 -5.21 -26.39
CA PHE A 529 -7.92 -4.39 -26.19
C PHE A 529 -6.65 -5.16 -26.57
N LEU A 530 -6.50 -6.41 -26.11
CA LEU A 530 -5.37 -7.27 -26.47
C LEU A 530 -5.29 -7.55 -27.97
N GLN A 531 -6.43 -7.70 -28.64
CA GLN A 531 -6.47 -7.84 -30.10
C GLN A 531 -6.01 -6.57 -30.83
N MET A 532 -6.37 -5.39 -30.33
CA MET A 532 -5.92 -4.10 -30.89
C MET A 532 -4.41 -3.90 -30.69
N ASP A 533 -3.87 -4.30 -29.55
CA ASP A 533 -2.43 -4.26 -29.29
C ASP A 533 -1.66 -5.23 -30.19
N ALA A 534 -2.16 -6.47 -30.34
CA ALA A 534 -1.61 -7.44 -31.30
C ALA A 534 -1.62 -6.89 -32.74
N GLN A 535 -2.68 -6.18 -33.13
CA GLN A 535 -2.76 -5.50 -34.43
C GLN A 535 -1.72 -4.38 -34.56
N ALA A 536 -1.52 -3.56 -33.53
CA ALA A 536 -0.53 -2.48 -33.54
C ALA A 536 0.91 -3.02 -33.65
N ASN A 537 1.15 -4.22 -33.12
CA ASN A 537 2.45 -4.89 -33.12
C ASN A 537 2.65 -5.86 -34.31
N ASN A 538 1.69 -5.95 -35.25
CA ASN A 538 1.69 -6.90 -36.38
C ASN A 538 1.86 -8.38 -35.97
N ASP A 539 1.31 -8.77 -34.81
CA ASP A 539 1.26 -10.18 -34.36
C ASP A 539 -0.03 -10.85 -34.86
N GLU A 540 0.03 -11.44 -36.05
CA GLU A 540 -1.11 -12.10 -36.70
C GLU A 540 -1.64 -13.31 -35.89
N ASP A 541 -0.75 -14.07 -35.26
CA ASP A 541 -1.13 -15.25 -34.49
C ASP A 541 -1.90 -14.85 -33.22
N ALA A 542 -1.45 -13.81 -32.52
CA ALA A 542 -2.17 -13.27 -31.37
C ALA A 542 -3.51 -12.65 -31.79
N MET A 543 -3.56 -11.92 -32.90
CA MET A 543 -4.80 -11.34 -33.43
C MET A 543 -5.86 -12.42 -33.71
N ILE A 544 -5.47 -13.53 -34.34
CA ILE A 544 -6.38 -14.66 -34.64
C ILE A 544 -6.86 -15.32 -33.35
N ARG A 545 -5.96 -15.61 -32.40
CA ARG A 545 -6.32 -16.21 -31.10
C ARG A 545 -7.32 -15.35 -30.33
N TYR A 546 -7.05 -14.05 -30.18
CA TYR A 546 -7.97 -13.15 -29.47
C TYR A 546 -9.30 -13.00 -30.22
N GLY A 547 -9.29 -12.99 -31.55
CA GLY A 547 -10.51 -12.96 -32.35
C GLY A 547 -11.42 -14.17 -32.13
N GLN A 548 -10.85 -15.38 -32.01
CA GLN A 548 -11.59 -16.58 -31.68
C GLN A 548 -12.19 -16.54 -30.27
N LEU A 549 -11.43 -16.04 -29.28
CA LEU A 549 -11.92 -15.85 -27.92
C LEU A 549 -13.05 -14.80 -27.87
N ILE A 550 -12.90 -13.66 -28.53
CA ILE A 550 -13.94 -12.62 -28.61
C ILE A 550 -15.24 -13.18 -29.20
N PHE A 551 -15.15 -14.02 -30.25
CA PHE A 551 -16.31 -14.69 -30.82
C PHE A 551 -17.01 -15.59 -29.79
N LEU A 552 -16.25 -16.41 -29.06
CA LEU A 552 -16.75 -17.29 -28.02
C LEU A 552 -17.46 -16.51 -26.90
N PHE A 553 -16.83 -15.45 -26.40
CA PHE A 553 -17.37 -14.59 -25.35
C PHE A 553 -18.63 -13.84 -25.80
N ASN A 554 -18.70 -13.39 -27.05
CA ASN A 554 -19.92 -12.80 -27.60
C ASN A 554 -21.09 -13.79 -27.65
N LYS A 555 -20.84 -15.04 -28.06
CA LYS A 555 -21.86 -16.09 -28.08
C LYS A 555 -22.34 -16.42 -26.66
N ALA A 556 -21.43 -16.47 -25.68
CA ALA A 556 -21.80 -16.65 -24.27
C ALA A 556 -22.65 -15.49 -23.73
N GLN A 557 -22.27 -14.24 -24.02
CA GLN A 557 -23.03 -13.05 -23.62
C GLN A 557 -24.46 -13.09 -24.17
N GLN A 558 -24.65 -13.44 -25.44
CA GLN A 558 -25.98 -13.55 -26.05
C GLN A 558 -26.86 -14.60 -25.37
N LEU A 559 -26.29 -15.75 -24.97
CA LEU A 559 -27.02 -16.80 -24.27
C LEU A 559 -27.46 -16.34 -22.87
N LEU A 560 -26.58 -15.67 -22.13
CA LEU A 560 -26.87 -15.08 -20.83
C LEU A 560 -27.95 -14.00 -20.92
N ASP A 561 -27.79 -13.04 -21.83
CA ASP A 561 -28.74 -11.93 -22.02
C ASP A 561 -30.14 -12.44 -22.40
N LYS A 562 -30.22 -13.41 -23.32
CA LYS A 562 -31.48 -14.05 -23.72
C LYS A 562 -32.14 -14.78 -22.57
N ASN A 563 -31.35 -15.42 -21.70
CA ASN A 563 -31.88 -16.12 -20.54
C ASN A 563 -32.42 -15.14 -19.49
N LEU A 564 -31.64 -14.11 -19.15
CA LEU A 564 -32.02 -13.06 -18.20
C LEU A 564 -33.26 -12.28 -18.66
N GLN A 565 -33.41 -12.02 -19.96
CA GLN A 565 -34.61 -11.37 -20.51
C GLN A 565 -35.89 -12.21 -20.33
N LYS A 566 -35.82 -13.54 -20.51
CA LYS A 566 -36.98 -14.44 -20.30
C LYS A 566 -37.49 -14.39 -18.85
N PHE A 567 -36.58 -14.28 -17.88
CA PHE A 567 -36.94 -14.12 -16.48
C PHE A 567 -37.59 -12.75 -16.22
N LYS A 568 -37.03 -11.67 -16.76
CA LYS A 568 -37.60 -10.31 -16.62
C LYS A 568 -39.00 -10.19 -17.24
N SER A 569 -39.32 -10.97 -18.28
CA SER A 569 -40.68 -11.07 -18.82
C SER A 569 -41.62 -11.90 -17.94
N SER A 570 -41.14 -12.99 -17.33
CA SER A 570 -41.95 -13.89 -16.49
C SER A 570 -42.30 -13.33 -15.11
N VAL A 571 -41.53 -12.35 -14.60
CA VAL A 571 -41.77 -11.68 -13.30
C VAL A 571 -42.68 -10.45 -13.43
N ARG A 572 -42.91 -9.95 -14.66
CA ARG A 572 -43.80 -8.82 -14.95
C ARG A 572 -45.26 -9.23 -15.20
N GLU A 573 -45.50 -10.47 -15.60
CA GLU A 573 -46.82 -11.13 -15.59
C GLU A 573 -47.15 -11.63 -14.19
#